data_AF-A0A1G9Y3B3-F1
#
_entry.id   AF-A0A1G9Y3B3-F1
#
_cell.length_a   1.000
_cell.length_b   1.000
_cell.length_c   1.000
_cell.angle_alpha   90.00
_cell.angle_beta   90.00
_cell.angle_gamma   90.00
#
_symmetry.space_group_name_H-M   'P 1'
#
loop_
_entity.id
_entity.type
_entity.pdbx_description
1 polymer ?
#
loop_
_entity_poly.entity_id
_entity_poly.type
_entity_poly.pdbx_seq_one_letter_code
_entity_poly.pdbx_strand_id
1 'polypeptide(L)'
;MLTFNCSQTACDFFSRIHKGKKITPVEKPPIPSAEAEGLHADPNQWLVHAATVKRKHVLVVTHLKTRYSMLFFDMKKADHAGFVQAFTHRWIDGVMDLALKCDVLDMIEPQAYDRLLSDLGNTYRLVQRGDRSSQGQINEILRIFNGDAEDFDFVTQPWSARRYDATINRTPRTITGLKGYGWPEEEMLIYWLTAVGGDAANAQQPREKYRQTHRSRSLP
;
A
#
# COMPACT_ATOMS: atom_id res chain seq x y z
N MET A 1 0.62 -6.18 14.37
CA MET A 1 -0.52 -5.23 14.36
C MET A 1 -0.25 -4.14 13.35
N LEU A 2 -1.11 -3.98 12.34
CA LEU A 2 -0.96 -2.91 11.34
C LEU A 2 -1.33 -1.54 11.91
N THR A 3 -0.59 -0.51 11.50
CA THR A 3 -0.95 0.89 11.78
C THR A 3 -1.21 1.63 10.49
N PHE A 4 -2.44 2.14 10.33
CA PHE A 4 -2.84 3.01 9.23
C PHE A 4 -2.79 4.47 9.69
N ASN A 5 -1.71 5.15 9.32
CA ASN A 5 -1.50 6.58 9.50
C ASN A 5 -2.43 7.33 8.52
N CYS A 6 -3.51 7.88 9.05
CA CYS A 6 -4.54 8.56 8.28
C CYS A 6 -4.21 10.06 8.18
N SER A 7 -4.06 10.54 6.95
CA SER A 7 -4.10 11.99 6.68
C SER A 7 -5.46 12.58 7.06
N GLN A 8 -5.55 13.90 7.14
CA GLN A 8 -6.82 14.57 7.52
C GLN A 8 -8.00 14.14 6.65
N THR A 9 -7.80 14.04 5.33
CA THR A 9 -8.86 13.61 4.42
C THR A 9 -9.27 12.15 4.65
N ALA A 10 -8.32 11.27 4.98
CA ALA A 10 -8.62 9.88 5.35
C ALA A 10 -9.37 9.80 6.69
N CYS A 11 -9.02 10.63 7.67
CA CYS A 11 -9.78 10.73 8.92
C CYS A 11 -11.24 11.08 8.66
N ASP A 12 -11.50 12.03 7.77
CA ASP A 12 -12.85 12.46 7.44
C ASP A 12 -13.61 11.45 6.55
N PHE A 13 -12.89 10.65 5.77
CA PHE A 13 -13.44 9.52 5.03
C PHE A 13 -13.90 8.38 5.96
N PHE A 14 -13.08 8.00 6.95
CA PHE A 14 -13.44 6.94 7.90
C PHE A 14 -14.39 7.39 9.02
N SER A 15 -14.69 8.68 9.10
CA SER A 15 -15.62 9.25 10.07
C SER A 15 -17.02 9.43 9.49
N ARG A 16 -18.03 9.41 10.36
CA ARG A 16 -19.39 9.84 10.04
C ARG A 16 -19.93 10.79 11.11
N ILE A 17 -20.87 11.65 10.71
CA ILE A 17 -21.65 12.45 11.65
C ILE A 17 -22.97 11.71 11.89
N HIS A 18 -23.28 11.44 13.16
CA HIS A 18 -24.57 10.90 13.57
C HIS A 18 -25.12 11.77 14.70
N LYS A 19 -26.30 12.37 14.48
CA LYS A 19 -26.96 13.28 15.43
C LYS A 19 -26.01 14.40 15.94
N GLY A 20 -25.29 15.03 15.01
CA GLY A 20 -24.34 16.13 15.32
C GLY A 20 -23.02 15.68 15.97
N LYS A 21 -22.83 14.39 16.29
CA LYS A 21 -21.58 13.87 16.87
C LYS A 21 -20.74 13.16 15.82
N LYS A 22 -19.43 13.46 15.78
CA LYS A 22 -18.46 12.74 14.96
C LYS A 22 -18.20 11.36 15.59
N ILE A 23 -18.53 10.30 14.86
CA ILE A 23 -18.16 8.93 15.17
C ILE A 23 -16.97 8.59 14.29
N THR A 24 -15.83 8.27 14.92
CA THR A 24 -14.58 7.98 14.22
C THR A 24 -13.89 6.76 14.83
N PRO A 25 -13.41 5.81 14.02
CA PRO A 25 -12.50 4.75 14.47
C PRO A 25 -11.04 5.25 14.56
N VAL A 26 -10.76 6.45 14.06
CA VAL A 26 -9.40 7.01 14.01
C VAL A 26 -9.02 7.61 15.36
N GLU A 27 -7.93 7.11 15.90
CA GLU A 27 -7.34 7.51 17.16
C GLU A 27 -6.49 8.76 17.01
N LYS A 28 -6.35 9.52 18.11
CA LYS A 28 -5.36 10.60 18.17
C LYS A 28 -3.96 9.98 18.23
N PRO A 29 -2.95 10.59 17.58
CA PRO A 29 -1.60 10.09 17.68
C PRO A 29 -1.13 10.18 19.14
N PRO A 30 -0.38 9.17 19.65
CA PRO A 30 0.14 9.20 21.02
C PRO A 30 1.10 10.38 21.26
N ILE A 31 1.74 10.88 20.20
CA ILE A 31 2.60 12.08 20.22
C ILE A 31 2.28 12.93 18.98
N PRO A 32 1.88 14.21 19.14
CA PRO A 32 1.52 15.10 18.02
C PRO A 32 2.67 15.44 17.07
N SER A 33 3.92 15.36 17.56
CA SER A 33 5.13 15.88 16.90
C SER A 33 6.27 14.86 16.81
N ALA A 34 6.01 13.56 17.00
CA ALA A 34 7.04 12.55 16.76
C ALA A 34 7.34 12.54 15.26
N GLU A 35 8.32 13.34 14.85
CA GLU A 35 8.94 13.24 13.55
C GLU A 35 9.40 11.81 13.35
N ALA A 36 9.00 11.26 12.21
CA ALA A 36 9.50 10.16 11.36
C ALA A 36 10.56 9.15 11.85
N GLU A 37 11.36 9.39 12.88
CA GLU A 37 12.41 8.50 13.36
C GLU A 37 11.79 7.15 13.79
N GLY A 38 12.09 6.12 13.01
CA GLY A 38 11.56 4.77 13.18
C GLY A 38 10.30 4.45 12.38
N LEU A 39 9.49 5.44 11.96
CA LEU A 39 8.24 5.16 11.20
C LEU A 39 8.50 4.51 9.86
N HIS A 40 9.55 4.93 9.16
CA HIS A 40 9.95 4.33 7.88
C HIS A 40 10.75 3.03 8.07
N ALA A 41 11.19 2.72 9.29
CA ALA A 41 11.89 1.47 9.60
C ALA A 41 10.92 0.36 10.03
N ASP A 42 9.82 0.74 10.70
CA ASP A 42 8.75 -0.17 11.15
C ASP A 42 7.94 -0.70 9.96
N PRO A 43 7.95 -2.01 9.72
CA PRO A 43 7.28 -2.63 8.58
C PRO A 43 5.75 -2.72 8.71
N ASN A 44 5.17 -2.32 9.85
CA ASN A 44 3.73 -2.33 10.06
C ASN A 44 3.05 -1.00 9.72
N GLN A 45 3.82 -0.01 9.25
CA GLN A 45 3.36 1.35 9.04
C GLN A 45 2.89 1.60 7.61
N TRP A 46 1.61 1.92 7.49
CA TRP A 46 0.97 2.31 6.25
C TRP A 46 0.43 3.72 6.36
N LEU A 47 0.49 4.48 5.28
CA LEU A 47 -0.15 5.80 5.14
C LEU A 47 -1.43 5.64 4.33
N VAL A 48 -2.51 6.26 4.78
CA VAL A 48 -3.77 6.32 4.05
C VAL A 48 -4.12 7.77 3.75
N HIS A 49 -4.34 8.05 2.47
CA HIS A 49 -4.82 9.33 1.99
C HIS A 49 -6.13 9.15 1.23
N ALA A 50 -7.11 9.99 1.51
CA ALA A 50 -8.38 10.01 0.78
C ALA A 50 -8.46 11.22 -0.14
N ALA A 51 -9.02 11.02 -1.32
CA ALA A 51 -9.32 12.04 -2.30
C ALA A 51 -10.69 11.75 -2.94
N THR A 52 -11.10 12.63 -3.85
CA THR A 52 -12.30 12.43 -4.67
C THR A 52 -11.92 12.63 -6.13
N VAL A 53 -12.26 11.66 -6.98
CA VAL A 53 -12.09 11.71 -8.44
C VAL A 53 -13.42 11.34 -9.06
N LYS A 54 -13.91 12.15 -10.01
CA LYS A 54 -15.23 11.97 -10.66
C LYS A 54 -16.38 11.71 -9.66
N ARG A 55 -16.40 12.47 -8.55
CA ARG A 55 -17.37 12.37 -7.44
C ARG A 55 -17.35 11.04 -6.66
N LYS A 56 -16.37 10.18 -6.91
CA LYS A 56 -16.16 8.92 -6.19
C LYS A 56 -14.97 9.03 -5.25
N HIS A 57 -15.05 8.36 -4.11
CA HIS A 57 -13.96 8.34 -3.15
C HIS A 57 -12.80 7.47 -3.66
N VAL A 58 -11.59 7.98 -3.51
CA VAL A 58 -10.34 7.30 -3.82
C VAL A 58 -9.51 7.23 -2.56
N LEU A 59 -8.95 6.07 -2.24
CA LEU A 59 -7.95 5.91 -1.20
C LEU A 59 -6.63 5.51 -1.83
N VAL A 60 -5.57 6.24 -1.49
CA VAL A 60 -4.19 5.85 -1.77
C VAL A 60 -3.59 5.33 -0.47
N VAL A 61 -3.09 4.11 -0.50
CA VAL A 61 -2.51 3.43 0.65
C VAL A 61 -1.04 3.14 0.35
N THR A 62 -0.11 3.64 1.14
CA THR A 62 1.33 3.55 0.88
C THR A 62 2.06 2.94 2.08
N HIS A 63 2.82 1.87 1.85
CA HIS A 63 3.72 1.29 2.84
C HIS A 63 4.89 2.25 3.07
N LEU A 64 5.09 2.73 4.31
CA LEU A 64 6.08 3.78 4.57
C LEU A 64 7.52 3.31 4.36
N LYS A 65 7.80 2.03 4.59
CA LYS A 65 9.13 1.44 4.47
C LYS A 65 9.55 1.22 3.02
N THR A 66 8.70 0.64 2.20
CA THR A 66 9.05 0.26 0.81
C THR A 66 8.48 1.21 -0.24
N ARG A 67 7.68 2.19 0.16
CA ARG A 67 6.89 3.07 -0.73
C ARG A 67 5.89 2.34 -1.62
N TYR A 68 5.63 1.06 -1.38
CA TYR A 68 4.63 0.30 -2.14
C TYR A 68 3.24 0.89 -1.93
N SER A 69 2.54 1.18 -3.01
CA SER A 69 1.24 1.85 -2.99
C SER A 69 0.14 1.03 -3.66
N MET A 70 -1.08 1.16 -3.13
CA MET A 70 -2.29 0.64 -3.75
C MET A 70 -3.36 1.72 -3.84
N LEU A 71 -4.14 1.72 -4.92
CA LEU A 71 -5.24 2.66 -5.14
C LEU A 71 -6.59 1.97 -5.06
N PHE A 72 -7.46 2.39 -4.15
CA PHE A 72 -8.82 1.87 -3.99
C PHE A 72 -9.83 2.90 -4.48
N PHE A 73 -10.73 2.49 -5.36
CA PHE A 73 -11.76 3.34 -5.96
C PHE A 73 -13.16 2.92 -5.51
N ASP A 74 -14.04 3.90 -5.33
CA ASP A 74 -15.44 3.74 -4.91
C ASP A 74 -15.62 3.00 -3.58
N MET A 75 -14.68 3.23 -2.64
CA MET A 75 -14.77 2.67 -1.30
C MET A 75 -15.91 3.33 -0.50
N LYS A 76 -16.63 2.52 0.27
CA LYS A 76 -17.73 2.97 1.13
C LYS A 76 -17.21 3.86 2.26
N LYS A 77 -17.77 5.06 2.38
CA LYS A 77 -17.45 6.00 3.44
C LYS A 77 -17.79 5.42 4.82
N ALA A 78 -16.96 5.72 5.82
CA ALA A 78 -17.09 5.25 7.21
C ALA A 78 -17.12 3.72 7.38
N ASP A 79 -16.59 2.97 6.41
CA ASP A 79 -16.45 1.52 6.44
C ASP A 79 -14.97 1.11 6.55
N HIS A 80 -14.41 1.30 7.74
CA HIS A 80 -13.00 0.96 7.99
C HIS A 80 -12.74 -0.55 7.94
N ALA A 81 -13.70 -1.38 8.36
CA ALA A 81 -13.57 -2.83 8.36
C ALA A 81 -13.55 -3.38 6.92
N GLY A 82 -14.49 -2.95 6.07
CA GLY A 82 -14.50 -3.31 4.65
C GLY A 82 -13.25 -2.82 3.92
N PHE A 83 -12.74 -1.64 4.27
CA PHE A 83 -11.45 -1.16 3.76
C PHE A 83 -10.29 -2.08 4.14
N VAL A 84 -10.13 -2.42 5.42
CA VAL A 84 -9.00 -3.26 5.88
C VAL A 84 -9.08 -4.65 5.26
N GLN A 85 -10.27 -5.24 5.15
CA GLN A 85 -10.45 -6.53 4.48
C GLN A 85 -10.01 -6.48 3.01
N ALA A 86 -10.51 -5.48 2.25
CA ALA A 86 -10.13 -5.30 0.86
C ALA A 86 -8.63 -5.02 0.68
N PHE A 87 -8.05 -4.23 1.58
CA PHE A 87 -6.62 -3.94 1.62
C PHE A 87 -5.79 -5.21 1.81
N THR A 88 -6.10 -6.00 2.84
CA THR A 88 -5.33 -7.19 3.19
C THR A 88 -5.33 -8.21 2.07
N HIS A 89 -6.51 -8.53 1.50
CA HIS A 89 -6.61 -9.46 0.38
C HIS A 89 -5.79 -8.97 -0.82
N ARG A 90 -5.96 -7.70 -1.21
CA ARG A 90 -5.30 -7.14 -2.40
C ARG A 90 -3.78 -7.01 -2.23
N TRP A 91 -3.32 -6.70 -1.02
CA TRP A 91 -1.89 -6.66 -0.72
C TRP A 91 -1.27 -8.05 -0.89
N ILE A 92 -1.87 -9.07 -0.28
CA ILE A 92 -1.39 -10.45 -0.34
C ILE A 92 -1.39 -10.94 -1.78
N ASP A 93 -2.52 -10.81 -2.49
CA ASP A 93 -2.64 -11.23 -3.88
C ASP A 93 -1.60 -10.55 -4.77
N GLY A 94 -1.32 -9.27 -4.54
CA GLY A 94 -0.32 -8.51 -5.29
C GLY A 94 1.10 -9.03 -5.10
N VAL A 95 1.49 -9.34 -3.86
CA VAL A 95 2.83 -9.88 -3.60
C VAL A 95 2.97 -11.32 -4.09
N MET A 96 1.94 -12.16 -3.93
CA MET A 96 1.95 -13.54 -4.42
C MET A 96 2.04 -13.60 -5.95
N ASP A 97 1.29 -12.75 -6.66
CA ASP A 97 1.38 -12.60 -8.12
C ASP A 97 2.78 -12.14 -8.56
N LEU A 98 3.39 -11.21 -7.81
CA LEU A 98 4.75 -10.75 -8.08
C LEU A 98 5.80 -11.85 -7.83
N ALA A 99 5.66 -12.60 -6.75
CA ALA A 99 6.53 -13.73 -6.41
C ALA A 99 6.46 -14.83 -7.46
N LEU A 100 5.25 -15.17 -7.92
CA LEU A 100 5.04 -16.10 -9.03
C LEU A 100 5.73 -15.61 -10.31
N LYS A 101 5.54 -14.33 -10.67
CA LYS A 101 6.14 -13.73 -11.87
C LYS A 101 7.68 -13.71 -11.84
N CYS A 102 8.26 -13.63 -10.65
CA CYS A 102 9.72 -13.62 -10.46
C CYS A 102 10.29 -15.01 -10.19
N ASP A 103 9.48 -16.08 -10.25
CA ASP A 103 9.92 -17.45 -9.97
C ASP A 103 10.54 -17.60 -8.56
N VAL A 104 9.93 -16.93 -7.56
CA VAL A 104 10.35 -16.98 -6.15
C VAL A 104 9.21 -17.39 -5.22
N LEU A 105 8.10 -17.88 -5.77
CA LEU A 105 6.95 -18.29 -4.97
C LEU A 105 7.32 -19.39 -3.95
N ASP A 106 8.17 -20.34 -4.36
CA ASP A 106 8.65 -21.43 -3.50
C ASP A 106 9.52 -20.96 -2.32
N MET A 107 9.98 -19.70 -2.36
CA MET A 107 10.73 -19.07 -1.26
C MET A 107 9.81 -18.46 -0.20
N ILE A 108 8.49 -18.40 -0.44
CA ILE A 108 7.50 -17.97 0.54
C ILE A 108 7.03 -19.20 1.30
N GLU A 109 7.22 -19.21 2.62
CA GLU A 109 6.68 -20.28 3.47
C GLU A 109 5.17 -20.46 3.25
N PRO A 110 4.67 -21.68 2.96
CA PRO A 110 3.26 -21.91 2.65
C PRO A 110 2.29 -21.41 3.74
N GLN A 111 2.71 -21.46 5.00
CA GLN A 111 1.91 -21.01 6.15
C GLN A 111 1.97 -19.48 6.37
N ALA A 112 2.86 -18.77 5.68
CA ALA A 112 2.98 -17.32 5.80
C ALA A 112 1.66 -16.63 5.42
N TYR A 113 0.94 -17.17 4.43
CA TYR A 113 -0.38 -16.69 4.02
C TYR A 113 -1.39 -16.75 5.18
N ASP A 114 -1.54 -17.91 5.82
CA ASP A 114 -2.52 -18.13 6.89
C ASP A 114 -2.16 -17.34 8.15
N ARG A 115 -0.88 -17.27 8.50
CA ARG A 115 -0.40 -16.46 9.62
C ARG A 115 -0.68 -14.98 9.38
N LEU A 116 -0.37 -14.50 8.17
CA LEU A 116 -0.62 -13.10 7.82
C LEU A 116 -2.12 -12.78 7.86
N LEU A 117 -2.99 -13.63 7.29
CA LEU A 117 -4.44 -13.42 7.39
C LEU A 117 -4.96 -13.46 8.84
N SER A 118 -4.44 -14.39 9.65
CA SER A 118 -4.86 -14.55 11.05
C SER A 118 -4.41 -13.40 11.94
N ASP A 119 -3.18 -12.89 11.73
CA ASP A 119 -2.61 -11.79 12.51
C ASP A 119 -3.12 -10.41 12.05
N LEU A 120 -3.28 -10.21 10.74
CA LEU A 120 -3.79 -8.95 10.16
C LEU A 120 -5.31 -8.80 10.32
N GLY A 121 -6.05 -9.92 10.34
CA GLY A 121 -7.51 -9.93 10.48
C GLY A 121 -8.01 -9.45 11.85
N ASN A 122 -7.17 -9.54 12.89
CA ASN A 122 -7.61 -9.35 14.27
C ASN A 122 -7.03 -8.11 14.96
N THR A 123 -5.93 -7.52 14.48
CA THR A 123 -5.34 -6.33 15.13
C THR A 123 -4.83 -5.27 14.14
N TYR A 124 -5.56 -4.16 14.05
CA TYR A 124 -5.12 -2.95 13.36
C TYR A 124 -5.55 -1.69 14.13
N ARG A 125 -4.88 -0.56 13.85
CA ARG A 125 -5.28 0.75 14.38
C ARG A 125 -5.24 1.80 13.28
N LEU A 126 -6.18 2.75 13.33
CA LEU A 126 -6.18 3.94 12.49
C LEU A 126 -5.74 5.11 13.37
N VAL A 127 -4.71 5.84 12.96
CA VAL A 127 -4.15 6.93 13.74
C VAL A 127 -4.12 8.20 12.89
N GLN A 128 -4.58 9.33 13.42
CA GLN A 128 -4.48 10.61 12.72
C GLN A 128 -3.03 11.08 12.67
N ARG A 129 -2.36 10.79 11.55
CA ARG A 129 -0.96 11.15 11.30
C ARG A 129 -0.72 11.21 9.80
N GLY A 130 -0.16 12.33 9.34
CA GLY A 130 0.31 12.47 7.96
C GLY A 130 1.79 12.12 7.83
N ASP A 131 2.24 11.87 6.61
CA ASP A 131 3.65 11.78 6.24
C ASP A 131 3.91 12.73 5.07
N ARG A 132 4.71 13.78 5.32
CA ARG A 132 5.04 14.77 4.29
C ARG A 132 5.92 14.19 3.20
N SER A 133 6.75 13.18 3.51
CA SER A 133 7.67 12.58 2.55
C SER A 133 6.95 11.79 1.45
N SER A 134 5.75 11.25 1.73
CA SER A 134 4.91 10.56 0.75
C SER A 134 4.03 11.50 -0.10
N GLN A 135 3.93 12.80 0.20
CA GLN A 135 2.97 13.69 -0.48
C GLN A 135 3.24 13.82 -1.97
N GLY A 136 4.51 13.88 -2.39
CA GLY A 136 4.86 13.90 -3.81
C GLY A 136 4.35 12.67 -4.55
N GLN A 137 4.55 11.47 -3.99
CA GLN A 137 4.06 10.22 -4.55
C GLN A 137 2.53 10.18 -4.59
N ILE A 138 1.84 10.60 -3.53
CA ILE A 138 0.38 10.65 -3.49
C ILE A 138 -0.16 11.55 -4.59
N ASN A 139 0.39 12.75 -4.74
CA ASN A 139 -0.05 13.72 -5.75
C ASN A 139 0.16 13.17 -7.16
N GLU A 140 1.29 12.52 -7.42
CA GLU A 140 1.56 11.88 -8.72
C GLU A 140 0.56 10.77 -9.04
N ILE A 141 0.30 9.86 -8.08
CA ILE A 141 -0.68 8.78 -8.22
C ILE A 141 -2.06 9.34 -8.54
N LEU A 142 -2.51 10.32 -7.77
CA LEU A 142 -3.83 10.94 -7.96
C LEU A 142 -3.92 11.68 -9.29
N ARG A 143 -2.85 12.34 -9.74
CA ARG A 143 -2.80 13.00 -11.05
C ARG A 143 -2.95 12.00 -12.19
N ILE A 144 -2.20 10.89 -12.15
CA ILE A 144 -2.29 9.82 -13.16
C ILE A 144 -3.71 9.23 -13.17
N PHE A 145 -4.22 8.86 -11.99
CA PHE A 145 -5.56 8.28 -11.88
C PHE A 145 -6.66 9.25 -12.33
N ASN A 146 -6.53 10.54 -12.02
CA ASN A 146 -7.50 11.54 -12.48
C ASN A 146 -7.50 11.67 -14.01
N GLY A 147 -6.32 11.67 -14.64
CA GLY A 147 -6.21 11.70 -16.10
C GLY A 147 -6.84 10.47 -16.75
N ASP A 148 -6.55 9.27 -16.25
CA ASP A 148 -7.16 8.06 -16.80
C ASP A 148 -8.68 8.01 -16.57
N ALA A 149 -9.16 8.55 -15.44
CA ALA A 149 -10.58 8.63 -15.13
C ALA A 149 -11.34 9.66 -15.99
N GLU A 150 -10.65 10.52 -16.75
CA GLU A 150 -11.31 11.53 -17.58
C GLU A 150 -12.13 10.90 -18.70
N ASP A 151 -11.56 9.90 -19.36
CA ASP A 151 -12.13 9.21 -20.53
C ASP A 151 -12.62 7.78 -20.23
N PHE A 152 -12.43 7.30 -18.99
CA PHE A 152 -12.83 5.95 -18.60
C PHE A 152 -14.27 5.90 -18.07
N ASP A 153 -15.09 5.04 -18.69
CA ASP A 153 -16.42 4.74 -18.19
C ASP A 153 -16.37 3.57 -17.19
N PHE A 154 -16.37 3.91 -15.90
CA PHE A 154 -16.36 2.93 -14.80
C PHE A 154 -17.61 2.06 -14.72
N VAL A 155 -18.68 2.35 -15.49
CA VAL A 155 -19.91 1.54 -15.52
C VAL A 155 -19.81 0.47 -16.61
N THR A 156 -19.31 0.82 -17.79
CA THR A 156 -19.33 -0.06 -18.96
C THR A 156 -18.01 -0.77 -19.22
N GLN A 157 -16.90 -0.28 -18.65
CA GLN A 157 -15.57 -0.85 -18.86
C GLN A 157 -15.03 -1.53 -17.60
N PRO A 158 -14.37 -2.70 -17.76
CA PRO A 158 -13.77 -3.39 -16.63
C PRO A 158 -12.53 -2.62 -16.13
N TRP A 159 -12.64 -2.04 -14.93
CA TRP A 159 -11.51 -1.42 -14.25
C TRP A 159 -10.66 -2.46 -13.53
N SER A 160 -9.33 -2.40 -13.70
CA SER A 160 -8.38 -3.30 -13.01
C SER A 160 -7.52 -2.52 -12.04
N ALA A 161 -7.90 -2.61 -10.77
CA ALA A 161 -7.17 -2.07 -9.64
C ALA A 161 -5.69 -2.53 -9.62
N ARG A 162 -5.44 -3.82 -9.91
CA ARG A 162 -4.10 -4.41 -9.94
C ARG A 162 -3.19 -3.82 -11.03
N ARG A 163 -3.76 -3.40 -12.17
CA ARG A 163 -2.97 -2.73 -13.24
C ARG A 163 -2.41 -1.40 -12.74
N TYR A 164 -3.20 -0.64 -11.98
CA TYR A 164 -2.75 0.61 -11.37
C TYR A 164 -1.65 0.36 -10.35
N ASP A 165 -1.85 -0.58 -9.43
CA ASP A 165 -0.83 -0.89 -8.42
C ASP A 165 0.49 -1.28 -9.08
N ALA A 166 0.46 -2.17 -10.08
CA ALA A 166 1.67 -2.56 -10.80
C ALA A 166 2.35 -1.37 -11.48
N THR A 167 1.59 -0.46 -12.10
CA THR A 167 2.15 0.72 -12.76
C THR A 167 2.80 1.66 -11.75
N ILE A 168 2.08 1.96 -10.66
CA ILE A 168 2.56 2.86 -9.60
C ILE A 168 3.84 2.32 -8.95
N ASN A 169 3.89 1.01 -8.70
CA ASN A 169 5.00 0.37 -7.99
C ASN A 169 6.21 0.03 -8.87
N ARG A 170 6.08 0.18 -10.20
CA ARG A 170 7.18 0.14 -11.17
C ARG A 170 7.87 1.48 -11.36
N THR A 171 7.30 2.56 -10.85
CA THR A 171 7.94 3.87 -10.90
C THR A 171 9.00 3.96 -9.80
N PRO A 172 10.28 4.24 -10.14
CA PRO A 172 11.35 4.35 -9.16
C PRO A 172 11.08 5.48 -8.15
N ARG A 173 11.40 5.23 -6.86
CA ARG A 173 11.19 6.15 -5.74
C ARG A 173 12.44 6.30 -4.90
N THR A 174 12.59 7.46 -4.26
CA THR A 174 13.55 7.62 -3.16
C THR A 174 12.98 6.90 -1.94
N ILE A 175 13.72 5.92 -1.44
CA ILE A 175 13.32 5.09 -0.31
C ILE A 175 14.35 5.28 0.80
N THR A 176 13.85 5.55 2.01
CA THR A 176 14.71 5.78 3.18
C THR A 176 15.61 4.56 3.41
N GLY A 177 16.92 4.79 3.57
CA GLY A 177 17.90 3.72 3.76
C GLY A 177 18.48 3.12 2.48
N LEU A 178 17.98 3.48 1.30
CA LEU A 178 18.57 3.07 0.02
C LEU A 178 19.38 4.21 -0.62
N LYS A 179 20.53 3.86 -1.21
CA LYS A 179 21.31 4.79 -2.02
C LYS A 179 20.70 4.88 -3.42
N GLY A 180 20.24 6.07 -3.80
CA GLY A 180 19.61 6.30 -5.11
C GLY A 180 18.12 5.95 -5.12
N TYR A 181 17.64 5.47 -6.27
CA TYR A 181 16.25 5.05 -6.44
C TYR A 181 16.08 3.55 -6.18
N GLY A 182 14.97 3.18 -5.54
CA GLY A 182 14.48 1.80 -5.45
C GLY A 182 13.13 1.63 -6.13
N TRP A 183 12.76 0.38 -6.43
CA TRP A 183 11.47 0.03 -7.02
C TRP A 183 10.52 -0.47 -5.93
N PRO A 184 9.39 0.22 -5.68
CA PRO A 184 8.49 -0.16 -4.59
C PRO A 184 8.02 -1.62 -4.60
N GLU A 185 7.77 -2.21 -5.78
CA GLU A 185 7.39 -3.62 -5.89
C GLU A 185 8.57 -4.57 -5.58
N GLU A 186 9.79 -4.25 -6.00
CA GLU A 186 11.02 -4.99 -5.65
C GLU A 186 11.23 -4.99 -4.14
N GLU A 187 11.17 -3.82 -3.52
CA GLU A 187 11.41 -3.67 -2.08
C GLU A 187 10.29 -4.31 -1.24
N MET A 188 9.04 -4.32 -1.73
CA MET A 188 7.94 -5.05 -1.08
C MET A 188 8.13 -6.57 -1.17
N LEU A 189 8.53 -7.10 -2.33
CA LEU A 189 8.79 -8.53 -2.50
C LEU A 189 9.91 -8.99 -1.57
N ILE A 190 11.02 -8.25 -1.55
CA ILE A 190 12.17 -8.56 -0.68
C ILE A 190 11.77 -8.47 0.79
N TYR A 191 11.00 -7.44 1.16
CA TYR A 191 10.47 -7.33 2.52
C TYR A 191 9.65 -8.58 2.90
N TRP A 192 8.73 -9.02 2.04
CA TRP A 192 7.95 -10.24 2.32
C TRP A 192 8.81 -11.50 2.45
N LEU A 193 9.77 -11.67 1.55
CA LEU A 193 10.66 -12.84 1.57
C LEU A 193 11.61 -12.86 2.79
N THR A 194 11.94 -11.70 3.36
CA THR A 194 12.88 -11.60 4.49
C THR A 194 12.19 -11.50 5.85
N ALA A 195 10.98 -10.94 5.91
CA ALA A 195 10.29 -10.65 7.16
C ALA A 195 9.05 -11.52 7.41
N VAL A 196 8.45 -12.08 6.35
CA VAL A 196 7.16 -12.79 6.42
C VAL A 196 7.31 -14.27 6.03
N GLY A 197 8.19 -14.60 5.08
CA GLY A 197 8.22 -15.92 4.44
C GLY A 197 9.57 -16.66 4.36
N GLY A 198 10.71 -16.10 4.80
CA GLY A 198 12.01 -16.74 4.59
C GLY A 198 13.22 -16.15 5.33
N ASP A 199 14.37 -16.82 5.19
CA ASP A 199 15.66 -16.47 5.80
C ASP A 199 16.25 -15.19 5.16
N ALA A 200 16.61 -14.21 6.00
CA ALA A 200 17.24 -12.96 5.58
C ALA A 200 18.55 -13.16 4.79
N ALA A 201 19.24 -14.30 4.96
CA ALA A 201 20.42 -14.66 4.18
C ALA A 201 20.12 -14.80 2.66
N ASN A 202 18.86 -15.02 2.28
CA ASN A 202 18.46 -15.24 0.90
C ASN A 202 18.03 -13.97 0.16
N ALA A 203 17.96 -12.78 0.77
CA ALA A 203 17.40 -11.57 0.17
C ALA A 203 18.03 -11.14 -1.19
N GLN A 204 19.28 -11.53 -1.43
CA GLN A 204 20.02 -11.21 -2.64
C GLN A 204 19.51 -11.98 -3.87
N GLN A 205 19.15 -13.26 -3.72
CA GLN A 205 18.69 -14.10 -4.83
C GLN A 205 17.34 -13.63 -5.42
N PRO A 206 16.30 -13.30 -4.62
CA PRO A 206 15.07 -12.69 -5.13
C PRO A 206 15.29 -11.34 -5.79
N ARG A 207 16.17 -10.51 -5.24
CA ARG A 207 16.52 -9.21 -5.82
C ARG A 207 17.12 -9.40 -7.23
N GLU A 208 17.98 -10.39 -7.40
CA GLU A 208 18.54 -10.75 -8.71
C GLU A 208 17.50 -11.33 -9.67
N LYS A 209 16.66 -12.27 -9.22
CA LYS A 209 15.57 -12.84 -10.03
C LYS A 209 14.56 -11.78 -10.48
N TYR A 210 14.17 -10.85 -9.59
CA TYR A 210 13.32 -9.71 -9.95
C TYR A 210 13.97 -8.88 -11.07
N ARG A 211 15.25 -8.49 -10.90
CA ARG A 211 15.99 -7.71 -11.91
C ARG A 211 16.10 -8.42 -13.24
N GLN A 212 16.32 -9.74 -13.26
CA GLN A 212 16.38 -10.53 -14.49
C GLN A 212 15.01 -10.57 -15.21
N THR A 213 13.94 -10.79 -14.45
CA THR A 213 12.55 -10.82 -14.95
C THR A 213 12.13 -9.47 -15.53
N HIS A 214 12.57 -8.36 -14.93
CA HIS A 214 12.21 -7.02 -15.40
C HIS A 214 13.13 -6.49 -16.50
N ARG A 215 14.41 -6.89 -16.54
CA ARG A 215 15.31 -6.59 -17.67
C ARG A 215 14.88 -7.30 -18.95
N SER A 216 14.45 -8.56 -18.86
CA SER A 216 13.95 -9.34 -20.01
C SER A 216 12.65 -8.78 -20.58
N ARG A 217 11.80 -8.14 -19.76
CA ARG A 217 10.60 -7.42 -20.20
C ARG A 217 10.85 -6.03 -20.78
N SER A 218 12.08 -5.52 -20.68
CA SER A 218 12.48 -4.18 -21.16
C SER A 218 13.22 -4.22 -22.51
N LEU A 219 13.42 -5.40 -23.10
CA LEU A 219 13.94 -5.55 -24.45
C LEU A 219 12.75 -5.75 -25.41
N PRO A 220 12.64 -4.94 -26.48
CA PRO A 220 11.65 -5.12 -27.53
C PRO A 220 11.86 -6.42 -28.32
#